data_AF-A0ABC9X9P3-F1
#
_entry.id   AF-A0ABC9X9P3-F1
#
_cell.length_a   1.000
_cell.length_b   1.000
_cell.length_c   1.000
_cell.angle_alpha   90.00
_cell.angle_beta   90.00
_cell.angle_gamma   90.00
#
_symmetry.space_group_name_H-M   'P 1'
#
loop_
_entity.id
_entity.type
_entity.pdbx_description
1 polymer ?
#
loop_
_entity_poly.entity_id
_entity_poly.type
_entity_poly.pdbx_seq_one_letter_code
_entity_poly.pdbx_strand_id
1 'polypeptide(L)'
;MFYCYTCFVPVETVPTEEIPTVKLPLKIDIIKHPNETDGKSTAVHAKLLAPDDVTIYKYPCIPEYEEKRHEIALIFPGPNSVSVKDIAFHLQKYTKKGVCDNDDDCSREPFLKQAKIELKEEEKNLNECISSNRSKGTSLKKIIFIDSTWNQTNKIITDERLQGLLQIELKTRKTCFWRHQKGKPDTKRVRCLSIGPKTK
;
A
#
# COMPACT_ATOMS: atom_id res chain seq x y z
N MET A 1 11.29 -27.51 -3.58
CA MET A 1 11.18 -26.03 -3.60
C MET A 1 10.84 -25.64 -5.03
N PHE A 2 9.77 -24.87 -5.26
CA PHE A 2 9.24 -24.61 -6.62
C PHE A 2 9.79 -23.33 -7.26
N TYR A 3 10.33 -22.40 -6.47
CA TYR A 3 10.90 -21.14 -6.95
C TYR A 3 11.98 -20.64 -5.99
N CYS A 4 12.85 -19.75 -6.46
CA CYS A 4 13.90 -19.13 -5.67
C CYS A 4 13.38 -17.89 -4.91
N TYR A 5 13.60 -17.85 -3.59
CA TYR A 5 13.19 -16.73 -2.75
C TYR A 5 14.03 -15.45 -2.93
N THR A 6 15.21 -15.55 -3.53
CA THR A 6 16.12 -14.42 -3.74
C THR A 6 16.07 -13.91 -5.17
N CYS A 7 16.08 -14.82 -6.15
CA CYS A 7 16.05 -14.47 -7.57
C CYS A 7 14.63 -14.22 -8.09
N PHE A 8 13.60 -14.66 -7.36
CA PHE A 8 12.18 -14.55 -7.75
C PHE A 8 11.85 -15.22 -9.08
N VAL A 9 12.52 -16.35 -9.37
CA VAL A 9 12.29 -17.16 -10.56
C VAL A 9 11.86 -18.58 -10.18
N PRO A 10 11.01 -19.25 -10.97
CA PRO A 10 10.72 -20.67 -10.82
C PRO A 10 11.99 -21.52 -10.93
N VAL A 11 11.99 -22.69 -10.29
CA VAL A 11 13.04 -23.70 -10.50
C VAL A 11 12.85 -24.30 -11.90
N GLU A 12 13.94 -24.67 -12.58
CA GLU A 12 13.93 -25.16 -13.97
C GLU A 12 12.96 -26.32 -14.22
N THR A 13 12.70 -27.15 -13.21
CA THR A 13 11.76 -28.29 -13.30
C THR A 13 10.29 -27.88 -13.27
N VAL A 14 9.97 -26.61 -13.06
CA VAL A 14 8.59 -26.10 -12.98
C VAL A 14 8.18 -25.60 -14.38
N PRO A 15 7.05 -26.09 -14.93
CA PRO A 15 6.55 -25.64 -16.22
C PRO A 15 6.08 -24.18 -16.11
N THR A 16 6.94 -23.25 -16.54
CA THR A 16 6.67 -21.81 -16.44
C THR A 16 5.50 -21.37 -17.30
N GLU A 17 5.21 -22.10 -18.38
CA GLU A 17 4.05 -21.86 -19.26
C GLU A 17 2.70 -22.10 -18.58
N GLU A 18 2.66 -22.92 -17.52
CA GLU A 18 1.45 -23.16 -16.72
C GLU A 18 1.22 -22.08 -15.66
N ILE A 19 2.21 -21.23 -15.40
CA ILE A 19 2.09 -20.14 -14.41
C ILE A 19 1.40 -18.95 -15.10
N PRO A 20 0.20 -18.55 -14.66
CA PRO A 20 -0.50 -17.45 -15.29
C PRO A 20 0.23 -16.13 -15.05
N THR A 21 0.38 -15.36 -16.13
CA THR A 21 0.88 -13.99 -16.04
C THR A 21 -0.29 -13.01 -15.92
N VAL A 22 -0.28 -12.22 -14.86
CA VAL A 22 -1.32 -11.23 -14.52
C VAL A 22 -0.76 -9.83 -14.75
N LYS A 23 -1.51 -9.01 -15.48
CA LYS A 23 -1.26 -7.56 -15.59
C LYS A 23 -2.05 -6.82 -14.54
N LEU A 24 -1.36 -6.00 -13.76
CA LEU A 24 -1.98 -5.22 -12.69
C LEU A 24 -2.36 -3.82 -13.20
N PRO A 25 -3.47 -3.24 -12.70
CA PRO A 25 -3.87 -1.89 -13.07
C PRO A 25 -2.94 -0.81 -12.48
N LEU A 26 -2.06 -1.19 -11.54
CA LEU A 26 -1.12 -0.32 -10.85
C LEU A 26 0.21 -1.07 -10.65
N LYS A 27 1.31 -0.32 -10.61
CA LYS A 27 2.61 -0.87 -10.19
C LYS A 27 2.61 -1.10 -8.69
N ILE A 28 3.32 -2.13 -8.25
CA ILE A 28 3.44 -2.49 -6.84
C ILE A 28 4.91 -2.55 -6.45
N ASP A 29 5.29 -1.80 -5.44
CA ASP A 29 6.60 -1.90 -4.80
C ASP A 29 6.42 -2.57 -3.44
N ILE A 30 7.17 -3.65 -3.17
CA ILE A 30 7.16 -4.36 -1.90
C ILE A 30 8.51 -4.15 -1.23
N ILE A 31 8.51 -3.48 -0.08
CA ILE A 31 9.72 -3.24 0.71
C ILE A 31 9.84 -4.34 1.76
N LYS A 32 10.77 -5.26 1.54
CA LYS A 32 11.02 -6.41 2.40
C LYS A 32 12.13 -6.10 3.41
N HIS A 33 11.87 -6.38 4.68
CA HIS A 33 12.91 -6.30 5.72
C HIS A 33 13.89 -7.49 5.59
N PRO A 34 15.22 -7.26 5.74
CA PRO A 34 16.23 -8.32 5.54
C PRO A 34 16.10 -9.50 6.50
N ASN A 35 15.52 -9.30 7.67
CA ASN A 35 15.31 -10.35 8.69
C ASN A 35 13.93 -11.03 8.58
N GLU A 36 13.13 -10.72 7.56
CA GLU A 36 11.86 -11.39 7.32
C GLU A 36 12.10 -12.79 6.74
N THR A 37 11.39 -13.80 7.26
CA THR A 37 11.58 -15.19 6.79
C THR A 37 10.98 -15.38 5.40
N ASP A 38 11.81 -15.75 4.43
CA ASP A 38 11.39 -15.92 3.03
C ASP A 38 10.25 -16.92 2.85
N GLY A 39 10.29 -18.06 3.54
CA GLY A 39 9.22 -19.07 3.47
C GLY A 39 7.87 -18.63 4.04
N LYS A 40 7.77 -17.42 4.62
CA LYS A 40 6.51 -16.83 5.12
C LYS A 40 6.03 -15.67 4.26
N SER A 41 6.89 -15.12 3.42
CA SER A 41 6.58 -13.97 2.56
C SER A 41 5.76 -14.42 1.36
N THR A 42 4.67 -13.70 1.08
CA THR A 42 3.91 -13.85 -0.16
C THR A 42 4.29 -12.87 -1.26
N ALA A 43 5.28 -12.01 -1.00
CA ALA A 43 5.79 -11.06 -1.99
C ALA A 43 6.28 -11.79 -3.25
N VAL A 44 6.95 -12.93 -3.08
CA VAL A 44 7.49 -13.72 -4.19
C VAL A 44 6.38 -14.23 -5.11
N HIS A 45 5.23 -14.67 -4.57
CA HIS A 45 4.10 -15.08 -5.40
C HIS A 45 3.57 -13.94 -6.26
N ALA A 46 3.47 -12.73 -5.70
CA ALA A 46 3.06 -11.56 -6.47
C ALA A 46 4.07 -11.25 -7.61
N LYS A 47 5.37 -11.39 -7.33
CA LYS A 47 6.42 -11.20 -8.34
C LYS A 47 6.39 -12.25 -9.44
N LEU A 48 6.10 -13.51 -9.11
CA LEU A 48 5.99 -14.60 -10.08
C LEU A 48 4.77 -14.44 -11.00
N LEU A 49 3.64 -13.98 -10.45
CA LEU A 49 2.40 -13.78 -11.22
C LEU A 49 2.43 -12.50 -12.05
N ALA A 50 3.04 -11.42 -11.56
CA ALA A 50 3.05 -10.12 -12.22
C ALA A 50 4.47 -9.53 -12.29
N PRO A 51 5.39 -10.16 -13.04
CA PRO A 51 6.81 -9.82 -13.04
C PRO A 51 7.10 -8.38 -13.50
N ASP A 52 6.30 -7.84 -14.41
CA ASP A 52 6.48 -6.48 -14.94
C ASP A 52 5.91 -5.39 -14.03
N ASP A 53 4.96 -5.74 -13.16
CA ASP A 53 4.19 -4.80 -12.37
C ASP A 53 4.60 -4.78 -10.89
N VAL A 54 5.20 -5.86 -10.39
CA VAL A 54 5.64 -6.01 -9.00
C VAL A 54 7.16 -5.90 -8.91
N THR A 55 7.67 -5.06 -8.01
CA THR A 55 9.10 -4.98 -7.69
C THR A 55 9.30 -5.19 -6.19
N ILE A 56 10.24 -6.07 -5.83
CA ILE A 56 10.58 -6.34 -4.44
C ILE A 56 11.93 -5.69 -4.15
N TYR A 57 11.97 -4.83 -3.14
CA TYR A 57 13.18 -4.19 -2.65
C TYR A 57 13.55 -4.75 -1.28
N LYS A 58 14.84 -4.95 -1.05
CA LYS A 58 15.36 -5.33 0.26
C LYS A 58 15.83 -4.09 1.01
N TYR A 59 15.21 -3.78 2.14
CA TYR A 59 15.58 -2.64 2.97
C TYR A 59 17.03 -2.79 3.49
N PRO A 60 17.87 -1.72 3.50
CA PRO A 60 17.57 -0.31 3.24
C PRO A 60 17.65 0.14 1.76
N CYS A 61 17.86 -0.77 0.82
CA CYS A 61 17.99 -0.47 -0.60
C CYS A 61 16.62 -0.33 -1.30
N ILE A 62 15.92 0.79 -1.05
CA ILE A 62 14.63 1.14 -1.69
C ILE A 62 14.80 2.42 -2.55
N PRO A 63 13.95 2.65 -3.57
CA PRO A 63 14.09 3.82 -4.44
C PRO A 63 13.61 5.11 -3.75
N GLU A 64 13.98 6.24 -4.35
CA GLU A 64 13.45 7.56 -4.00
C GLU A 64 12.05 7.77 -4.60
N TYR A 65 11.13 8.33 -3.82
CA TYR A 65 9.74 8.53 -4.23
C TYR A 65 9.32 10.01 -4.37
N GLU A 66 10.16 10.96 -3.98
CA GLU A 66 9.85 12.41 -3.85
C GLU A 66 9.12 12.99 -5.08
N GLU A 67 9.70 12.83 -6.27
CA GLU A 67 9.16 13.40 -7.51
C GLU A 67 7.78 12.86 -7.89
N LYS A 68 7.49 11.62 -7.49
CA LYS A 68 6.26 10.88 -7.88
C LYS A 68 5.30 10.70 -6.71
N ARG A 69 5.51 11.38 -5.58
CA ARG A 69 4.67 11.25 -4.37
C ARG A 69 3.18 11.42 -4.62
N HIS A 70 2.81 12.25 -5.59
CA HIS A 70 1.43 12.56 -5.95
C HIS A 70 0.70 11.40 -6.65
N GLU A 71 1.45 10.40 -7.11
CA GLU A 71 0.97 9.25 -7.89
C GLU A 71 1.19 7.92 -7.15
N ILE A 72 1.76 7.99 -5.95
CA ILE A 72 2.21 6.87 -5.14
C ILE A 72 1.48 6.89 -3.81
N ALA A 73 0.98 5.74 -3.39
CA ALA A 73 0.40 5.57 -2.07
C ALA A 73 1.04 4.40 -1.33
N LEU A 74 1.08 4.51 -0.01
CA LEU A 74 1.58 3.48 0.90
C LEU A 74 0.39 2.80 1.59
N ILE A 75 0.29 1.48 1.49
CA ILE A 75 -0.69 0.73 2.27
C ILE A 75 -0.16 0.55 3.68
N PHE A 76 -0.55 1.48 4.56
CA PHE A 76 -0.18 1.43 5.96
C PHE A 76 -1.21 2.18 6.82
N PRO A 77 -1.69 1.58 7.92
CA PRO A 77 -2.62 2.25 8.82
C PRO A 77 -1.89 3.28 9.70
N GLY A 78 -2.36 4.52 9.68
CA GLY A 78 -1.77 5.64 10.42
C GLY A 78 -2.81 6.68 10.85
N PRO A 79 -2.44 7.66 11.68
CA PRO A 79 -3.37 8.69 12.13
C PRO A 79 -3.97 9.51 10.97
N ASN A 80 -3.20 9.66 9.90
CA ASN A 80 -3.59 10.41 8.69
C ASN A 80 -3.94 9.50 7.52
N SER A 81 -4.18 8.19 7.75
CA SER A 81 -4.49 7.27 6.66
C SER A 81 -5.93 7.41 6.18
N VAL A 82 -6.11 7.37 4.87
CA VAL A 82 -7.42 7.50 4.20
C VAL A 82 -8.02 6.14 3.87
N SER A 83 -9.34 6.06 3.72
CA SER A 83 -9.98 4.85 3.25
C SER A 83 -9.80 4.69 1.75
N VAL A 84 -9.94 3.45 1.25
CA VAL A 84 -9.88 3.17 -0.21
C VAL A 84 -10.90 4.00 -1.00
N LYS A 85 -12.07 4.30 -0.42
CA LYS A 85 -13.13 5.08 -1.07
C LYS A 85 -12.72 6.54 -1.29
N ASP A 86 -11.85 7.07 -0.43
CA ASP A 86 -11.49 8.48 -0.40
C ASP A 86 -10.21 8.81 -1.17
N ILE A 87 -9.57 7.80 -1.78
CA ILE A 87 -8.33 7.95 -2.55
C ILE A 87 -8.52 8.97 -3.67
N ALA A 88 -9.59 8.84 -4.46
CA ALA A 88 -9.85 9.71 -5.61
C ALA A 88 -9.99 11.18 -5.19
N PHE A 89 -10.64 11.45 -4.05
CA PHE A 89 -10.83 12.79 -3.52
C PHE A 89 -9.51 13.42 -3.05
N HIS A 90 -8.66 12.62 -2.41
CA HIS A 90 -7.35 13.10 -1.94
C HIS A 90 -6.42 13.44 -3.11
N LEU A 91 -6.37 12.60 -4.15
CA LEU A 91 -5.56 12.85 -5.34
C LEU A 91 -5.97 14.13 -6.08
N GLN A 92 -7.27 14.47 -6.09
CA GLN A 92 -7.77 15.72 -6.67
C GLN A 92 -7.41 16.98 -5.85
N LYS A 93 -7.14 16.85 -4.55
CA LYS A 93 -6.75 17.98 -3.70
C LYS A 93 -5.32 18.45 -4.00
N TYR A 94 -4.43 17.52 -4.33
CA TYR A 94 -3.04 17.84 -4.67
C TYR A 94 -2.91 18.54 -6.04
N THR A 95 -3.76 18.19 -7.00
CA THR A 95 -3.77 18.85 -8.32
C THR A 95 -4.23 20.30 -8.26
N LYS A 96 -5.10 20.66 -7.30
CA LYS A 96 -5.57 22.05 -7.14
C LYS A 96 -4.59 22.96 -6.39
N LYS A 97 -3.68 22.41 -5.59
CA LYS A 97 -2.68 23.20 -4.85
C LYS A 97 -1.59 23.80 -5.75
N GLY A 98 -1.47 23.37 -7.00
CA GLY A 98 -0.51 23.89 -7.98
C GLY A 98 -0.99 25.07 -8.83
N VAL A 99 -2.15 25.70 -8.56
CA VAL A 99 -2.74 26.77 -9.41
C VAL A 99 -3.06 28.07 -8.65
N CYS A 100 -2.50 28.28 -7.46
CA CYS A 100 -2.59 29.58 -6.79
C CYS A 100 -1.27 29.96 -6.12
N ASP A 101 -0.31 30.38 -6.94
CA ASP A 101 0.67 31.38 -6.49
C ASP A 101 -0.01 32.74 -6.59
N ASN A 102 -0.29 33.34 -5.45
CA ASN A 102 -0.02 34.74 -5.10
C ASN A 102 -0.49 34.94 -3.64
N ASP A 103 0.51 35.15 -2.78
CA ASP A 103 0.53 35.77 -1.45
C ASP A 103 -0.82 36.02 -0.73
N ASP A 104 -1.04 35.33 0.39
CA ASP A 104 -1.33 36.04 1.65
C ASP A 104 -1.04 35.19 2.88
N ASP A 105 -0.54 35.89 3.89
CA ASP A 105 -0.16 35.50 5.23
C ASP A 105 -1.31 34.88 6.04
N CYS A 106 -1.05 33.74 6.69
CA CYS A 106 -1.40 33.50 8.10
C CYS A 106 -1.24 32.02 8.45
N SER A 107 -0.39 31.77 9.44
CA SER A 107 -0.43 30.60 10.31
C SER A 107 -1.85 30.21 10.71
N ARG A 108 -2.29 28.99 10.35
CA ARG A 108 -3.32 28.22 11.05
C ARG A 108 -3.33 26.76 10.58
N GLU A 109 -2.90 25.88 11.48
CA GLU A 109 -3.45 24.53 11.63
C GLU A 109 -4.99 24.57 11.50
N PRO A 110 -5.62 23.53 10.94
CA PRO A 110 -6.95 23.19 11.42
C PRO A 110 -7.09 21.71 11.74
N PHE A 111 -7.01 21.44 13.04
CA PHE A 111 -7.70 20.35 13.69
C PHE A 111 -9.21 20.67 13.83
N LEU A 112 -10.01 19.61 13.64
CA LEU A 112 -11.37 19.32 14.16
C LEU A 112 -12.60 20.04 13.56
N LYS A 113 -13.52 19.22 13.02
CA LYS A 113 -14.78 18.79 13.70
C LYS A 113 -15.56 17.82 12.79
N GLN A 114 -15.58 16.53 13.11
CA GLN A 114 -16.52 15.59 12.49
C GLN A 114 -17.81 15.57 13.30
N ALA A 115 -18.89 16.05 12.67
CA ALA A 115 -20.25 15.84 13.13
C ALA A 115 -20.70 14.41 12.78
N LYS A 116 -21.30 13.76 13.78
CA LYS A 116 -21.92 12.45 13.76
C LYS A 116 -23.11 12.41 12.78
N ILE A 117 -23.07 11.57 11.75
CA ILE A 117 -24.27 11.08 11.05
C ILE A 117 -24.06 9.60 10.71
N GLU A 118 -24.90 8.76 11.31
CA GLU A 118 -25.09 7.33 11.02
C GLU A 118 -26.07 7.14 9.84
N LEU A 119 -26.10 5.89 9.32
CA LEU A 119 -27.09 5.28 8.40
C LEU A 119 -26.79 5.49 6.90
N LYS A 120 -26.87 4.51 5.98
CA LYS A 120 -27.32 3.10 5.96
C LYS A 120 -26.71 2.42 4.72
N GLU A 121 -26.65 1.10 4.73
CA GLU A 121 -26.19 0.24 3.63
C GLU A 121 -27.12 0.34 2.41
N GLU A 122 -26.56 0.67 1.23
CA GLU A 122 -27.12 0.25 -0.06
C GLU A 122 -25.98 -0.08 -1.03
N GLU A 123 -25.89 -1.36 -1.39
CA GLU A 123 -25.02 -1.89 -2.43
C GLU A 123 -25.60 -1.57 -3.82
N LYS A 124 -25.04 -0.58 -4.55
CA LYS A 124 -25.20 -0.50 -6.01
C LYS A 124 -23.97 0.07 -6.72
N ASN A 125 -23.50 -0.70 -7.70
CA ASN A 125 -22.76 -0.32 -8.91
C ASN A 125 -21.35 0.28 -8.78
N LEU A 126 -20.36 -0.61 -8.60
CA LEU A 126 -18.92 -0.36 -8.70
C LEU A 126 -18.42 -0.32 -10.17
N ASN A 127 -19.24 0.03 -11.16
CA ASN A 127 -18.87 -0.20 -12.56
C ASN A 127 -19.11 1.00 -13.49
N GLU A 128 -19.29 2.22 -12.95
CA GLU A 128 -19.51 3.38 -13.81
C GLU A 128 -18.96 4.67 -13.19
N CYS A 129 -17.63 4.87 -13.28
CA CYS A 129 -17.05 6.23 -13.23
C CYS A 129 -15.73 6.39 -14.01
N ILE A 130 -15.33 5.39 -14.81
CA ILE A 130 -14.06 5.44 -15.58
C ILE A 130 -14.23 6.16 -16.93
N SER A 131 -15.40 6.65 -17.31
CA SER A 131 -15.58 7.38 -18.57
C SER A 131 -16.39 8.65 -18.42
N SER A 132 -15.68 9.75 -18.16
CA SER A 132 -15.82 11.05 -18.83
C SER A 132 -15.29 12.18 -17.95
N ASN A 133 -13.97 12.31 -17.82
CA ASN A 133 -13.35 13.61 -17.56
C ASN A 133 -11.97 13.62 -18.19
N ARG A 134 -11.86 14.33 -19.31
CA ARG A 134 -10.63 14.56 -20.08
C ARG A 134 -9.79 15.66 -19.41
N SER A 135 -9.48 15.48 -18.14
CA SER A 135 -8.49 16.26 -17.40
C SER A 135 -7.38 15.31 -16.97
N LYS A 136 -6.12 15.64 -17.26
CA LYS A 136 -4.93 14.92 -16.77
C LYS A 136 -4.79 15.16 -15.25
N GLY A 137 -5.80 14.75 -14.47
CA GLY A 137 -5.74 14.70 -13.02
C GLY A 137 -4.88 13.52 -12.59
N THR A 138 -4.05 13.70 -11.56
CA THR A 138 -3.14 12.70 -11.02
C THR A 138 -3.89 11.42 -10.64
N SER A 139 -3.82 10.40 -11.49
CA SER A 139 -4.28 9.05 -11.16
C SER A 139 -3.23 8.35 -10.32
N LEU A 140 -3.64 7.59 -9.30
CA LEU A 140 -2.74 6.67 -8.61
C LEU A 140 -2.10 5.75 -9.66
N LYS A 141 -0.77 5.62 -9.65
CA LYS A 141 -0.04 4.72 -10.57
C LYS A 141 0.67 3.60 -9.85
N LYS A 142 1.01 3.81 -8.58
CA LYS A 142 1.83 2.87 -7.82
C LYS A 142 1.40 2.77 -6.36
N ILE A 143 1.47 1.56 -5.84
CA ILE A 143 1.21 1.25 -4.44
C ILE A 143 2.44 0.61 -3.80
N ILE A 144 2.76 1.02 -2.58
CA ILE A 144 3.83 0.45 -1.78
C ILE A 144 3.24 -0.43 -0.66
N PHE A 145 3.82 -1.61 -0.48
CA PHE A 145 3.59 -2.48 0.67
C PHE A 145 4.89 -2.68 1.44
N ILE A 146 4.78 -2.92 2.75
CA ILE A 146 5.91 -3.31 3.59
C ILE A 146 5.75 -4.80 3.95
N ASP A 147 6.81 -5.57 3.76
CA ASP A 147 6.88 -6.99 4.11
C ASP A 147 7.89 -7.20 5.24
N SER A 148 7.39 -7.18 6.47
CA SER A 148 8.21 -7.31 7.68
C SER A 148 7.38 -7.59 8.91
N THR A 149 7.95 -8.27 9.90
CA THR A 149 7.41 -8.35 11.28
C THR A 149 7.07 -6.97 11.84
N TRP A 150 6.10 -6.92 12.76
CA TRP A 150 5.64 -5.69 13.41
C TRP A 150 6.77 -4.80 13.96
N ASN A 151 7.68 -5.40 14.73
CA ASN A 151 8.77 -4.67 15.38
C ASN A 151 9.75 -4.11 14.34
N GLN A 152 9.85 -4.74 13.17
CA GLN A 152 10.70 -4.31 12.07
C GLN A 152 10.01 -3.28 11.18
N THR A 153 8.69 -3.35 11.02
CA THR A 153 7.90 -2.40 10.20
C THR A 153 8.12 -0.97 10.64
N ASN A 154 8.23 -0.73 11.96
CA ASN A 154 8.49 0.60 12.50
C ASN A 154 9.79 1.21 11.98
N LYS A 155 10.83 0.42 11.67
CA LYS A 155 12.08 0.95 11.10
C LYS A 155 11.93 1.38 9.65
N ILE A 156 11.08 0.69 8.90
CA ILE A 156 10.84 0.97 7.48
C ILE A 156 9.91 2.17 7.34
N ILE A 157 8.80 2.19 8.08
CA ILE A 157 7.81 3.28 7.99
C ILE A 157 8.35 4.64 8.41
N THR A 158 9.40 4.68 9.25
CA THR A 158 10.06 5.93 9.67
C THR A 158 11.10 6.43 8.67
N ASP A 159 11.39 5.68 7.61
CA ASP A 159 12.33 6.09 6.56
C ASP A 159 11.82 7.37 5.86
N GLU A 160 12.72 8.31 5.63
CA GLU A 160 12.45 9.63 5.04
C GLU A 160 11.80 9.51 3.65
N ARG A 161 12.18 8.48 2.89
CA ARG A 161 11.66 8.23 1.53
C ARG A 161 10.19 7.86 1.52
N LEU A 162 9.69 7.32 2.63
CA LEU A 162 8.29 6.95 2.82
C LEU A 162 7.48 8.04 3.54
N GLN A 163 8.15 9.04 4.15
CA GLN A 163 7.44 10.16 4.75
C GLN A 163 6.73 10.99 3.69
N GLY A 164 5.58 11.54 4.06
CA GLY A 164 4.77 12.39 3.17
C GLY A 164 3.97 11.64 2.09
N LEU A 165 4.16 10.33 1.92
CA LEU A 165 3.31 9.52 1.04
C LEU A 165 1.88 9.42 1.57
N LEU A 166 0.92 9.40 0.66
CA LEU A 166 -0.48 9.13 1.00
C LEU A 166 -0.59 7.74 1.62
N GLN A 167 -1.02 7.67 2.88
CA GLN A 167 -1.26 6.42 3.58
C GLN A 167 -2.69 5.96 3.35
N ILE A 168 -2.87 4.70 2.96
CA ILE A 168 -4.18 4.09 2.74
C ILE A 168 -4.39 2.95 3.74
N GLU A 169 -5.56 2.95 4.38
CA GLU A 169 -6.00 1.90 5.28
C GLU A 169 -7.17 1.10 4.69
N LEU A 170 -7.00 -0.22 4.65
CA LEU A 170 -8.01 -1.16 4.14
C LEU A 170 -9.04 -1.51 5.24
N LYS A 171 -10.05 -0.66 5.45
CA LYS A 171 -11.07 -0.85 6.50
C LYS A 171 -12.19 -1.83 6.15
N THR A 172 -12.50 -1.99 4.87
CA THR A 172 -13.76 -2.61 4.40
C THR A 172 -13.73 -4.13 4.33
N ARG A 173 -12.55 -4.77 4.40
CA ARG A 173 -12.44 -6.23 4.30
C ARG A 173 -11.51 -6.79 5.37
N LYS A 174 -12.04 -7.71 6.19
CA LYS A 174 -11.21 -8.58 7.02
C LYS A 174 -10.59 -9.63 6.11
N THR A 175 -9.28 -9.55 5.93
CA THR A 175 -8.56 -10.53 5.13
C THR A 175 -8.18 -11.73 6.00
N CYS A 176 -8.62 -12.91 5.58
CA CYS A 176 -8.34 -14.19 6.25
C CYS A 176 -6.89 -14.66 6.05
N PHE A 177 -6.17 -14.01 5.13
CA PHE A 177 -4.78 -14.31 4.84
C PHE A 177 -3.85 -13.89 5.99
N TRP A 178 -4.22 -12.83 6.73
CA TRP A 178 -3.41 -12.30 7.83
C TRP A 178 -3.85 -12.92 9.14
N ARG A 179 -2.88 -13.43 9.92
CA ARG A 179 -3.18 -14.16 11.16
C ARG A 179 -3.72 -13.22 12.24
N HIS A 180 -4.76 -13.67 12.94
CA HIS A 180 -5.29 -13.00 14.13
C HIS A 180 -4.21 -12.92 15.22
N GLN A 181 -3.99 -11.74 15.81
CA GLN A 181 -3.20 -11.60 17.05
C GLN A 181 -4.15 -11.42 18.24
N LYS A 182 -4.01 -12.27 19.26
CA LYS A 182 -4.79 -12.16 20.51
C LYS A 182 -4.45 -10.84 21.22
N GLY A 183 -5.47 -10.12 21.69
CA GLY A 183 -5.33 -8.93 22.54
C GLY A 183 -5.06 -7.60 21.81
N LYS A 184 -5.28 -7.51 20.49
CA LYS A 184 -5.18 -6.25 19.72
C LYS A 184 -6.48 -6.00 18.94
N PRO A 185 -6.90 -4.73 18.75
CA PRO A 185 -8.17 -4.40 18.13
C PRO A 185 -8.24 -4.85 16.66
N ASP A 186 -9.44 -5.27 16.25
CA ASP A 186 -9.76 -5.83 14.93
C ASP A 186 -9.44 -4.90 13.76
N THR A 187 -9.40 -3.59 14.00
CA THR A 187 -9.05 -2.54 13.03
C THR A 187 -7.58 -2.56 12.62
N LYS A 188 -6.70 -3.28 13.34
CA LYS A 188 -5.26 -3.35 13.04
C LYS A 188 -4.86 -4.46 12.07
N ARG A 189 -5.83 -5.09 11.39
CA ARG A 189 -5.64 -6.31 10.57
C ARG A 189 -4.97 -6.07 9.21
N VAL A 190 -4.71 -4.79 8.85
CA VAL A 190 -3.95 -4.36 7.66
C VAL A 190 -2.45 -4.17 7.97
N ARG A 191 -2.01 -4.39 9.23
CA ARG A 191 -0.59 -4.29 9.59
C ARG A 191 0.17 -5.55 9.17
N CYS A 192 1.34 -5.32 8.55
CA CYS A 192 2.27 -6.25 7.92
C CYS A 192 2.58 -7.54 8.70
N LEU A 193 3.00 -8.53 7.91
CA LEU A 193 3.30 -9.93 8.21
C LEU A 193 4.22 -10.13 9.41
N SER A 194 4.00 -11.24 10.12
CA SER A 194 5.00 -11.99 10.92
C SER A 194 5.14 -11.78 12.44
N ILE A 195 5.32 -12.97 13.02
CA ILE A 195 5.21 -13.47 14.40
C ILE A 195 6.37 -12.99 15.28
N GLY A 196 6.06 -12.55 16.51
CA GLY A 196 7.04 -12.42 17.59
C GLY A 196 7.47 -13.79 18.14
N PRO A 197 8.70 -13.92 18.67
CA PRO A 197 9.26 -15.21 19.06
C PRO A 197 8.42 -15.85 20.18
N LYS A 198 8.07 -17.13 20.02
CA LYS A 198 7.58 -17.95 21.13
C LYS A 198 8.75 -18.23 22.05
N THR A 199 8.78 -17.57 23.21
CA THR A 199 9.57 -18.05 24.35
C THR A 199 9.05 -19.43 24.72
N LYS A 200 9.98 -20.39 24.83
CA LYS A 200 9.74 -21.72 25.39
C LYS A 200 9.37 -21.61 26.87
#